data_AF-A0A1K1PFT9-F1
#
_entry.id   AF-A0A1K1PFT9-F1
#
_cell.length_a   1.000
_cell.length_b   1.000
_cell.length_c   1.000
_cell.angle_alpha   90.00
_cell.angle_beta   90.00
_cell.angle_gamma   90.00
#
_symmetry.space_group_name_H-M   'P 1'
#
loop_
_entity.id
_entity.type
_entity.pdbx_description
1 polymer ?
#
loop_
_entity_poly.entity_id
_entity_poly.type
_entity_poly.pdbx_seq_one_letter_code
_entity_poly.pdbx_strand_id
1 'polypeptide(L)'
;MSSHPLHRTAFLAAAIALTAGLAAAPAQSATQDQRQHDFAAAAKEFGVPENVLLGVSYLESRWDVHGGTPSTSAGYGPMHLTDVREAGAATSHHDEGTEDPRGDDARPALHPQAGPAAPPEGLQTVDEAAKLIGTDAATLRTNPAENIRGGAALLAKYHAGTTDWYDAVARYSGSTDQTAANAFADEVFETIKSGVSRTTDDGQQITLAATPDIPLPRRAANPADVECPRTVACESVPAPYQQLPGDDYGNHDLADRPVSQKIDHIVIHDTEGYWDSVLKLAQDPTYVSWHYTVRSNDGLIAQHVPTKDVAWHAGNWYVNSKSIGIEHEGFAAKGTWYTEAMYRSSAKLVGYLARKYGIPLDRAHIIGHDNVPGTVPSTIKGMHWDPGPYWDWSHYFDLLGAPLGGFGLPGSSLVTIDPDFARNQPVFTGCDTAGRPCAPRGSEAVVLHSEPSETAPLLKDAGLHPDGSASTMDVADVGSRVATGQQYAVAEVRGDWTAIWYLGQKGWFHNPRDARVAKPAFGWVVTPKPGLATVPVYGRAYPEPEAYPANVPVQAITPLPYTLAAGQQYSSAGTVGSEYYYAVTFDPAGHVVVKGKLKYVQIQFGHRIAFVKADDVRILPAF
;
A
#
# COMPACT_ATOMS: atom_id res chain seq x y z
N MET A 1 -82.92 -27.03 0.44
CA MET A 1 -82.79 -28.36 -0.22
C MET A 1 -81.32 -28.75 -0.09
N SER A 2 -80.85 -29.75 0.64
CA SER A 2 -81.45 -30.79 1.48
C SER A 2 -80.34 -31.39 2.37
N SER A 3 -80.64 -31.55 3.67
CA SER A 3 -80.29 -32.68 4.58
C SER A 3 -78.93 -33.40 4.43
N HIS A 4 -77.98 -33.30 5.39
CA HIS A 4 -77.84 -34.09 6.66
C HIS A 4 -76.88 -35.31 6.52
N PRO A 5 -76.40 -36.01 7.59
CA PRO A 5 -76.32 -35.71 9.04
C PRO A 5 -75.00 -36.24 9.74
N LEU A 6 -75.01 -36.22 11.09
CA LEU A 6 -74.28 -37.09 12.07
C LEU A 6 -72.83 -36.69 12.45
N HIS A 7 -72.30 -36.92 13.65
CA HIS A 7 -72.74 -36.93 15.06
C HIS A 7 -71.46 -37.29 15.85
N ARG A 8 -71.22 -36.61 17.00
CA ARG A 8 -70.47 -37.11 18.20
C ARG A 8 -68.96 -37.41 17.98
N THR A 9 -67.99 -37.36 18.90
CA THR A 9 -67.88 -37.33 20.36
C THR A 9 -66.38 -37.11 20.70
N ALA A 10 -66.07 -36.37 21.76
CA ALA A 10 -65.27 -36.82 22.92
C ALA A 10 -63.75 -36.55 22.92
N PHE A 11 -63.31 -36.15 24.12
CA PHE A 11 -61.96 -35.83 24.60
C PHE A 11 -60.96 -36.99 24.43
N LEU A 12 -59.67 -36.66 24.27
CA LEU A 12 -58.59 -37.34 24.99
C LEU A 12 -57.31 -36.46 25.10
N ALA A 13 -56.62 -36.64 26.23
CA ALA A 13 -55.46 -35.90 26.71
C ALA A 13 -54.22 -35.98 25.81
N ALA A 14 -53.46 -34.89 25.71
CA ALA A 14 -52.12 -34.87 25.14
C ALA A 14 -51.08 -34.81 26.27
N ALA A 15 -50.20 -35.80 26.31
CA ALA A 15 -49.08 -35.92 27.22
C ALA A 15 -48.00 -34.87 26.92
N ILE A 16 -47.46 -34.25 27.98
CA ILE A 16 -46.29 -33.38 27.92
C ILE A 16 -45.05 -34.28 27.91
N ALA A 17 -44.32 -34.31 26.80
CA ALA A 17 -42.97 -34.85 26.74
C ALA A 17 -41.97 -33.68 26.85
N LEU A 18 -41.23 -33.62 27.96
CA LEU A 18 -40.02 -32.80 28.06
C LEU A 18 -38.91 -33.47 27.24
N THR A 19 -38.61 -32.94 26.07
CA THR A 19 -37.34 -33.22 25.37
C THR A 19 -36.31 -32.20 25.83
N ALA A 20 -35.37 -32.63 26.67
CA ALA A 20 -34.13 -31.90 26.92
C ALA A 20 -33.31 -31.88 25.63
N GLY A 21 -33.31 -30.76 24.92
CA GLY A 21 -32.43 -30.52 23.79
C GLY A 21 -31.01 -30.28 24.29
N LEU A 22 -30.14 -31.27 24.16
CA LEU A 22 -28.69 -31.05 24.13
C LEU A 22 -28.39 -30.25 22.86
N ALA A 23 -28.16 -28.94 23.02
CA ALA A 23 -27.61 -28.12 21.96
C ALA A 23 -26.18 -28.60 21.66
N ALA A 24 -26.02 -29.36 20.58
CA ALA A 24 -24.71 -29.67 20.02
C ALA A 24 -24.16 -28.42 19.34
N ALA A 25 -23.33 -27.66 20.05
CA ALA A 25 -22.31 -26.82 19.44
C ALA A 25 -20.98 -27.13 20.14
N PRO A 26 -20.08 -27.89 19.49
CA PRO A 26 -18.67 -27.60 19.70
C PRO A 26 -17.73 -27.83 18.49
N ALA A 27 -18.19 -28.30 17.33
CA ALA A 27 -17.26 -28.66 16.25
C ALA A 27 -16.58 -27.44 15.60
N GLN A 28 -17.31 -26.33 15.47
CA GLN A 28 -16.83 -25.14 14.75
C GLN A 28 -15.99 -24.21 15.63
N SER A 29 -16.25 -24.18 16.94
CA SER A 29 -15.40 -23.49 17.92
C SER A 29 -14.08 -24.22 18.14
N ALA A 30 -14.09 -25.56 18.21
CA ALA A 30 -12.87 -26.35 18.37
C ALA A 30 -11.88 -26.18 17.20
N THR A 31 -12.38 -25.96 15.98
CA THR A 31 -11.53 -25.70 14.81
C THR A 31 -11.02 -24.27 14.73
N GLN A 32 -11.68 -23.29 15.37
CA GLN A 32 -11.28 -21.87 15.32
C GLN A 32 -10.15 -21.53 16.30
N ASP A 33 -9.97 -22.34 17.35
CA ASP A 33 -8.91 -22.13 18.36
C ASP A 33 -7.68 -23.04 18.13
N GLN A 34 -7.66 -23.81 17.03
CA GLN A 34 -6.62 -24.80 16.78
C GLN A 34 -5.23 -24.16 16.67
N ARG A 35 -5.10 -23.01 15.98
CA ARG A 35 -3.79 -22.35 15.86
C ARG A 35 -3.26 -21.85 17.21
N GLN A 36 -4.14 -21.38 18.10
CA GLN A 36 -3.75 -21.02 19.47
C GLN A 36 -3.19 -22.25 20.22
N HIS A 37 -3.83 -23.41 20.06
CA HIS A 37 -3.33 -24.67 20.63
C HIS A 37 -1.98 -25.10 20.03
N ASP A 38 -1.78 -24.93 18.73
CA ASP A 38 -0.51 -25.24 18.06
C ASP A 38 0.63 -24.36 18.60
N PHE A 39 0.38 -23.06 18.83
CA PHE A 39 1.33 -22.17 19.50
C PHE A 39 1.66 -22.64 20.92
N ALA A 40 0.65 -22.94 21.74
CA ALA A 40 0.86 -23.42 23.11
C ALA A 40 1.64 -24.75 23.15
N ALA A 41 1.35 -25.66 22.21
CA ALA A 41 2.03 -26.95 22.09
C ALA A 41 3.51 -26.78 21.69
N ALA A 42 3.80 -25.98 20.66
CA ALA A 42 5.16 -25.70 20.21
C ALA A 42 5.97 -24.94 21.27
N ALA A 43 5.37 -23.94 21.91
CA ALA A 43 5.97 -23.21 23.04
C ALA A 43 6.42 -24.18 24.15
N LYS A 44 5.55 -25.13 24.53
CA LYS A 44 5.87 -26.17 25.51
C LYS A 44 6.93 -27.16 25.02
N GLU A 45 6.87 -27.59 23.76
CA GLU A 45 7.82 -28.55 23.18
C GLU A 45 9.24 -28.01 23.18
N PHE A 46 9.43 -26.74 22.80
CA PHE A 46 10.74 -26.12 22.64
C PHE A 46 11.16 -25.22 23.82
N GLY A 47 10.33 -25.11 24.85
CA GLY A 47 10.62 -24.31 26.05
C GLY A 47 10.61 -22.80 25.82
N VAL A 48 9.91 -22.34 24.78
CA VAL A 48 9.74 -20.92 24.45
C VAL A 48 8.52 -20.37 25.22
N PRO A 49 8.59 -19.18 25.85
CA PRO A 49 7.40 -18.53 26.38
C PRO A 49 6.36 -18.31 25.27
N GLU A 50 5.12 -18.74 25.49
CA GLU A 50 4.07 -18.67 24.48
C GLU A 50 3.82 -17.24 23.99
N ASN A 51 3.90 -16.25 24.90
CA ASN A 51 3.77 -14.84 24.54
C ASN A 51 4.90 -14.34 23.61
N VAL A 52 6.14 -14.83 23.78
CA VAL A 52 7.26 -14.53 22.89
C VAL A 52 7.02 -15.13 21.51
N LEU A 53 6.62 -16.40 21.44
CA LEU A 53 6.35 -17.08 20.18
C LEU A 53 5.20 -16.41 19.40
N LEU A 54 4.09 -16.11 20.09
CA LEU A 54 2.97 -15.35 19.52
C LEU A 54 3.39 -13.94 19.09
N GLY A 55 4.19 -13.24 19.88
CA GLY A 55 4.66 -11.89 19.58
C GLY A 55 5.53 -11.83 18.33
N VAL A 56 6.49 -12.76 18.20
CA VAL A 56 7.32 -12.90 16.98
C VAL A 56 6.43 -13.21 15.78
N SER A 57 5.61 -14.25 15.87
CA SER A 57 4.73 -14.66 14.77
C SER A 57 3.78 -13.54 14.31
N TYR A 58 3.32 -12.70 15.25
CA TYR A 58 2.48 -11.56 14.92
C TYR A 58 3.22 -10.51 14.09
N LEU A 59 4.45 -10.16 14.46
CA LEU A 59 5.28 -9.19 13.72
C LEU A 59 5.75 -9.71 12.36
N GLU A 60 5.86 -11.02 12.23
CA GLU A 60 6.23 -11.67 10.98
C GLU A 60 5.06 -11.69 10.00
N SER A 61 3.92 -12.25 10.41
CA SER A 61 2.83 -12.62 9.49
C SER A 61 1.42 -12.24 9.97
N ARG A 62 1.28 -11.66 11.16
CA ARG A 62 -0.01 -11.51 11.87
C ARG A 62 -0.71 -12.84 12.17
N TRP A 63 0.07 -13.91 12.31
CA TRP A 63 -0.34 -15.31 12.47
C TRP A 63 -1.02 -15.96 11.25
N ASP A 64 -1.05 -15.25 10.12
CA ASP A 64 -1.74 -15.68 8.91
C ASP A 64 -0.94 -16.75 8.15
N VAL A 65 -1.65 -17.55 7.34
CA VAL A 65 -1.03 -18.60 6.52
C VAL A 65 -0.79 -18.17 5.08
N HIS A 66 -1.45 -17.08 4.66
CA HIS A 66 -1.34 -16.44 3.35
C HIS A 66 -1.55 -17.42 2.19
N GLY A 67 -2.49 -18.35 2.36
CA GLY A 67 -2.79 -19.41 1.39
C GLY A 67 -1.59 -20.31 1.04
N GLY A 68 -0.55 -20.36 1.89
CA GLY A 68 0.70 -21.09 1.62
C GLY A 68 1.61 -20.38 0.62
N THR A 69 1.42 -19.08 0.39
CA THR A 69 2.25 -18.29 -0.53
C THR A 69 3.30 -17.47 0.23
N PRO A 70 4.48 -17.24 -0.38
CA PRO A 70 5.54 -16.52 0.29
C PRO A 70 5.24 -15.02 0.47
N SER A 71 5.86 -14.39 1.46
CA SER A 71 5.98 -12.94 1.60
C SER A 71 6.93 -12.34 0.56
N THR A 72 7.03 -11.01 0.50
CA THR A 72 8.01 -10.33 -0.37
C THR A 72 9.47 -10.69 -0.03
N SER A 73 9.74 -11.14 1.20
CA SER A 73 11.03 -11.68 1.64
C SER A 73 11.10 -13.22 1.58
N ALA A 74 10.25 -13.85 0.78
CA ALA A 74 10.20 -15.30 0.60
C ALA A 74 9.85 -16.13 1.85
N GLY A 75 9.19 -15.51 2.83
CA GLY A 75 8.75 -16.13 4.09
C GLY A 75 7.43 -16.88 3.99
N TYR A 76 7.34 -18.06 4.59
CA TYR A 76 6.11 -18.87 4.61
C TYR A 76 5.49 -18.99 5.99
N GLY A 77 4.16 -18.96 6.01
CA GLY A 77 3.33 -19.32 7.16
C GLY A 77 3.45 -18.39 8.38
N PRO A 78 2.87 -18.79 9.51
CA PRO A 78 2.77 -17.94 10.70
C PRO A 78 4.12 -17.44 11.23
N MET A 79 5.18 -18.25 11.10
CA MET A 79 6.51 -17.92 11.61
C MET A 79 7.43 -17.31 10.56
N HIS A 80 6.95 -17.04 9.33
CA HIS A 80 7.73 -16.48 8.22
C HIS A 80 9.08 -17.21 8.05
N LEU A 81 9.00 -18.51 7.79
CA LEU A 81 10.19 -19.31 7.52
C LEU A 81 10.61 -19.05 6.06
N THR A 82 11.71 -18.35 5.87
CA THR A 82 12.17 -17.87 4.57
C THR A 82 12.82 -18.97 3.75
N ASP A 83 12.53 -18.96 2.45
CA ASP A 83 13.13 -19.84 1.47
C ASP A 83 13.63 -19.06 0.24
N VAL A 84 14.93 -18.81 0.20
CA VAL A 84 15.58 -18.02 -0.87
C VAL A 84 15.37 -18.64 -2.27
N ARG A 85 15.08 -19.94 -2.37
CA ARG A 85 14.83 -20.62 -3.66
C ARG A 85 13.50 -20.18 -4.29
N GLU A 86 12.58 -19.69 -3.47
CA GLU A 86 11.25 -19.22 -3.87
C GLU A 86 11.23 -17.69 -4.05
N ALA A 87 12.31 -17.01 -3.70
CA ALA A 87 12.53 -15.62 -4.00
C ALA A 87 12.70 -15.46 -5.52
N GLY A 88 11.60 -15.12 -6.21
CA GLY A 88 11.62 -15.00 -7.67
C GLY A 88 12.64 -13.96 -8.13
N ALA A 89 13.17 -14.12 -9.34
CA ALA A 89 14.03 -13.11 -9.96
C ALA A 89 13.34 -11.73 -9.90
N ALA A 90 14.07 -10.70 -9.48
CA ALA A 90 13.59 -9.33 -9.59
C ALA A 90 13.49 -8.98 -11.08
N THR A 91 12.26 -8.80 -11.57
CA THR A 91 11.99 -8.21 -12.87
C THR A 91 11.50 -6.80 -12.60
N SER A 92 12.38 -5.82 -12.79
CA SER A 92 12.02 -4.42 -12.59
C SER A 92 11.16 -3.98 -13.77
N HIS A 93 9.91 -3.62 -13.49
CA HIS A 93 9.07 -2.94 -14.48
C HIS A 93 9.50 -1.48 -14.67
N HIS A 94 10.36 -0.95 -13.80
CA HIS A 94 11.02 0.36 -13.97
C HIS A 94 11.92 0.41 -15.22
N ASP A 95 12.31 -0.74 -15.79
CA ASP A 95 13.19 -0.83 -16.96
C ASP A 95 12.44 -1.04 -18.29
N GLU A 96 11.13 -1.29 -18.28
CA GLU A 96 10.34 -1.52 -19.51
C GLU A 96 9.89 -0.21 -20.20
N GLY A 97 10.28 0.95 -19.65
CA GLY A 97 9.80 2.26 -20.05
C GLY A 97 10.77 3.11 -20.89
N THR A 98 10.20 4.08 -21.58
CA THR A 98 10.91 5.29 -22.08
C THR A 98 10.70 6.47 -21.11
N GLU A 99 10.33 6.18 -19.87
CA GLU A 99 9.99 7.20 -18.87
C GLU A 99 11.25 7.87 -18.32
N ASP A 100 11.13 9.15 -17.99
CA ASP A 100 12.10 9.90 -17.19
C ASP A 100 11.59 9.98 -15.75
N PRO A 101 12.24 9.33 -14.77
CA PRO A 101 11.84 9.31 -13.36
C PRO A 101 11.76 10.69 -12.69
N ARG A 102 12.39 11.71 -13.29
CA ARG A 102 12.26 13.10 -12.87
C ARG A 102 10.94 13.70 -13.35
N GLY A 103 10.52 13.38 -14.58
CA GLY A 103 9.35 13.99 -15.23
C GLY A 103 9.51 15.49 -15.51
N ASP A 104 10.75 15.95 -15.73
CA ASP A 104 11.12 17.36 -15.96
C ASP A 104 11.53 17.59 -17.41
N ASP A 105 10.63 18.17 -18.21
CA ASP A 105 10.83 18.43 -19.64
C ASP A 105 11.95 19.47 -19.92
N ALA A 106 12.49 20.11 -18.87
CA ALA A 106 13.62 21.03 -18.99
C ALA A 106 14.99 20.32 -19.11
N ARG A 107 15.03 18.99 -18.97
CA ARG A 107 16.27 18.18 -19.03
C ARG A 107 16.20 17.13 -20.16
N PRO A 108 17.33 16.68 -20.69
CA PRO A 108 17.38 15.47 -21.52
C PRO A 108 16.90 14.27 -20.71
N ALA A 109 16.06 13.40 -21.29
CA ALA A 109 15.47 12.27 -20.57
C ALA A 109 16.52 11.33 -19.97
N LEU A 110 16.32 10.94 -18.71
CA LEU A 110 17.13 9.92 -18.02
C LEU A 110 16.42 8.57 -18.13
N HIS A 111 17.12 7.57 -18.68
CA HIS A 111 16.62 6.20 -18.79
C HIS A 111 17.55 5.29 -18.00
N PRO A 112 17.34 5.18 -16.69
CA PRO A 112 18.19 4.35 -15.86
C PRO A 112 17.98 2.86 -16.21
N GLN A 113 19.01 2.04 -15.98
CA GLN A 113 18.91 0.58 -16.14
C GLN A 113 19.28 -0.09 -14.83
N ALA A 114 18.34 -0.83 -14.23
CA ALA A 114 18.65 -1.72 -13.12
C ALA A 114 19.04 -3.12 -13.66
N GLY A 115 20.09 -3.70 -13.08
CA GLY A 115 20.41 -5.10 -13.29
C GLY A 115 19.53 -5.99 -12.40
N PRO A 116 19.23 -7.24 -12.80
CA PRO A 116 18.46 -8.16 -11.97
C PRO A 116 19.16 -8.40 -10.63
N ALA A 117 18.40 -8.24 -9.54
CA ALA A 117 18.87 -8.47 -8.19
C ALA A 117 18.73 -9.95 -7.80
N ALA A 118 19.80 -10.56 -7.30
CA ALA A 118 19.74 -11.84 -6.63
C ALA A 118 19.19 -11.66 -5.20
N PRO A 119 18.36 -12.58 -4.69
CA PRO A 119 17.91 -12.55 -3.31
C PRO A 119 19.10 -12.83 -2.35
N PRO A 120 19.13 -12.20 -1.16
CA PRO A 120 20.22 -12.40 -0.21
C PRO A 120 20.24 -13.81 0.40
N GLU A 121 21.44 -14.38 0.59
CA GLU A 121 21.63 -15.73 1.17
C GLU A 121 21.10 -15.86 2.61
N GLY A 122 20.94 -14.74 3.32
CA GLY A 122 20.39 -14.69 4.69
C GLY A 122 18.92 -15.10 4.80
N LEU A 123 18.18 -15.18 3.68
CA LEU A 123 16.76 -15.56 3.63
C LEU A 123 16.56 -17.09 3.55
N GLN A 124 17.31 -17.87 4.33
CA GLN A 124 17.17 -19.34 4.34
C GLN A 124 17.01 -19.90 5.76
N THR A 125 15.83 -19.70 6.37
CA THR A 125 15.53 -20.24 7.71
C THR A 125 14.77 -21.56 7.66
N VAL A 126 14.05 -21.85 6.57
CA VAL A 126 13.18 -23.04 6.48
C VAL A 126 13.97 -24.36 6.53
N ASP A 127 15.15 -24.45 5.90
CA ASP A 127 15.96 -25.68 5.90
C ASP A 127 16.53 -25.97 7.30
N GLU A 128 16.93 -24.93 8.02
CA GLU A 128 17.43 -25.08 9.39
C GLU A 128 16.29 -25.44 10.36
N ALA A 129 15.11 -24.80 10.22
CA ALA A 129 13.92 -25.19 10.97
C ALA A 129 13.53 -26.65 10.71
N ALA A 130 13.56 -27.09 9.45
CA ALA A 130 13.23 -28.45 9.05
C ALA A 130 14.15 -29.47 9.72
N LYS A 131 15.46 -29.18 9.73
CA LYS A 131 16.47 -29.99 10.40
C LYS A 131 16.26 -30.06 11.91
N LEU A 132 15.90 -28.96 12.56
CA LEU A 132 15.71 -28.91 14.01
C LEU A 132 14.55 -29.78 14.50
N ILE A 133 13.47 -29.89 13.72
CA ILE A 133 12.27 -30.66 14.11
C ILE A 133 12.15 -32.02 13.40
N GLY A 134 13.07 -32.34 12.50
CA GLY A 134 13.09 -33.62 11.78
C GLY A 134 12.02 -33.75 10.70
N THR A 135 11.75 -32.68 9.96
CA THR A 135 10.79 -32.63 8.84
C THR A 135 11.46 -32.17 7.53
N ASP A 136 10.68 -31.88 6.49
CA ASP A 136 11.15 -31.26 5.24
C ASP A 136 10.61 -29.83 5.03
N ALA A 137 11.29 -29.07 4.16
CA ALA A 137 10.93 -27.68 3.87
C ALA A 137 9.53 -27.55 3.24
N ALA A 138 9.13 -28.51 2.38
CA ALA A 138 7.81 -28.48 1.74
C ALA A 138 6.66 -28.55 2.76
N THR A 139 6.85 -29.36 3.82
CA THR A 139 5.93 -29.45 4.95
C THR A 139 5.85 -28.14 5.71
N LEU A 140 7.00 -27.51 6.02
CA LEU A 140 7.02 -26.21 6.72
C LEU A 140 6.38 -25.07 5.92
N ARG A 141 6.41 -25.13 4.58
CA ARG A 141 5.76 -24.12 3.72
C ARG A 141 4.23 -24.24 3.69
N THR A 142 3.69 -25.43 3.93
CA THR A 142 2.27 -25.74 3.69
C THR A 142 1.48 -26.15 4.93
N ASN A 143 2.15 -26.56 6.01
CA ASN A 143 1.52 -26.97 7.26
C ASN A 143 1.79 -25.92 8.36
N PRO A 144 0.77 -25.16 8.79
CA PRO A 144 0.93 -24.11 9.79
C PRO A 144 1.42 -24.62 11.16
N ALA A 145 0.99 -25.80 11.60
CA ALA A 145 1.42 -26.35 12.89
C ALA A 145 2.91 -26.72 12.87
N GLU A 146 3.38 -27.33 11.78
CA GLU A 146 4.81 -27.63 11.61
C GLU A 146 5.63 -26.36 11.41
N ASN A 147 5.11 -25.36 10.71
CA ASN A 147 5.72 -24.04 10.58
C ASN A 147 5.92 -23.36 11.96
N ILE A 148 4.89 -23.40 12.82
CA ILE A 148 4.95 -22.92 14.20
C ILE A 148 5.99 -23.68 15.02
N ARG A 149 6.04 -25.02 14.92
CA ARG A 149 7.08 -25.85 15.56
C ARG A 149 8.48 -25.47 15.07
N GLY A 150 8.66 -25.28 13.77
CA GLY A 150 9.93 -24.88 13.16
C GLY A 150 10.43 -23.53 13.66
N GLY A 151 9.56 -22.51 13.69
CA GLY A 151 9.89 -21.19 14.24
C GLY A 151 10.19 -21.22 15.74
N ALA A 152 9.44 -21.99 16.52
CA ALA A 152 9.71 -22.21 17.94
C ALA A 152 11.08 -22.88 18.17
N ALA A 153 11.44 -23.86 17.35
CA ALA A 153 12.74 -24.51 17.41
C ALA A 153 13.89 -23.56 17.06
N LEU A 154 13.71 -22.68 16.07
CA LEU A 154 14.68 -21.63 15.74
C LEU A 154 14.85 -20.64 16.91
N LEU A 155 13.76 -20.17 17.52
CA LEU A 155 13.84 -19.31 18.71
C LEU A 155 14.58 -19.98 19.87
N ALA A 156 14.29 -21.25 20.15
CA ALA A 156 14.99 -22.02 21.18
C ALA A 156 16.49 -22.18 20.86
N LYS A 157 16.85 -22.41 19.60
CA LYS A 157 18.25 -22.43 19.14
C LYS A 157 18.93 -21.08 19.37
N TYR A 158 18.27 -19.97 19.04
CA TYR A 158 18.84 -18.63 19.25
C TYR A 158 18.99 -18.28 20.72
N HIS A 159 18.05 -18.73 21.56
CA HIS A 159 18.08 -18.58 23.01
C HIS A 159 19.21 -19.38 23.67
N ALA A 160 19.52 -20.59 23.19
CA ALA A 160 20.61 -21.40 23.74
C ALA A 160 22.00 -20.70 23.76
N GLY A 161 22.17 -19.63 22.97
CA GLY A 161 23.36 -18.78 22.95
C GLY A 161 23.24 -17.46 23.74
N THR A 162 22.26 -17.30 24.62
CA THR A 162 22.00 -16.14 25.49
C THR A 162 21.21 -16.61 26.73
N THR A 163 20.95 -15.72 27.69
CA THR A 163 20.02 -15.98 28.80
C THR A 163 18.71 -15.23 28.66
N ASP A 164 18.62 -14.27 27.73
CA ASP A 164 17.47 -13.39 27.55
C ASP A 164 16.70 -13.75 26.27
N TRP A 165 15.36 -13.84 26.37
CA TRP A 165 14.48 -14.02 25.21
C TRP A 165 14.53 -12.84 24.26
N TYR A 166 14.82 -11.64 24.75
CA TYR A 166 14.97 -10.46 23.90
C TYR A 166 16.06 -10.64 22.84
N ASP A 167 17.25 -11.12 23.24
CA ASP A 167 18.36 -11.39 22.32
C ASP A 167 18.02 -12.49 21.30
N ALA A 168 17.25 -13.50 21.72
CA ALA A 168 16.80 -14.57 20.83
C ALA A 168 15.82 -14.04 19.77
N VAL A 169 14.89 -13.17 20.17
CA VAL A 169 13.98 -12.47 19.27
C VAL A 169 14.74 -11.55 18.32
N ALA A 170 15.73 -10.80 18.81
CA ALA A 170 16.56 -9.94 17.97
C ALA A 170 17.28 -10.75 16.88
N ARG A 171 17.82 -11.93 17.21
CA ARG A 171 18.43 -12.85 16.23
C ARG A 171 17.42 -13.46 15.25
N TYR A 172 16.17 -13.65 15.67
CA TYR A 172 15.11 -14.19 14.82
C TYR A 172 14.83 -13.30 13.61
N SER A 173 14.99 -11.98 13.75
CA SER A 173 14.84 -11.01 12.66
C SER A 173 15.74 -11.25 11.44
N GLY A 174 16.73 -12.15 11.54
CA GLY A 174 17.70 -12.44 10.47
C GLY A 174 18.67 -11.28 10.17
N SER A 175 18.57 -10.18 10.91
CA SER A 175 19.35 -8.97 10.66
C SER A 175 20.79 -9.12 11.11
N THR A 176 21.73 -8.73 10.24
CA THR A 176 23.15 -8.58 10.61
C THR A 176 23.44 -7.23 11.27
N ASP A 177 22.51 -6.28 11.18
CA ASP A 177 22.57 -5.00 11.88
C ASP A 177 21.93 -5.12 13.28
N GLN A 178 22.73 -4.84 14.32
CA GLN A 178 22.27 -4.99 15.70
C GLN A 178 21.18 -3.98 16.08
N THR A 179 21.17 -2.79 15.48
CA THR A 179 20.15 -1.76 15.75
C THR A 179 18.80 -2.20 15.20
N ALA A 180 18.79 -2.72 13.97
CA ALA A 180 17.62 -3.29 13.32
C ALA A 180 17.09 -4.53 14.05
N ALA A 181 17.97 -5.46 14.40
CA ALA A 181 17.64 -6.65 15.20
C ALA A 181 16.98 -6.27 16.53
N ASN A 182 17.54 -5.26 17.22
CA ASN A 182 16.97 -4.75 18.47
C ASN A 182 15.63 -4.06 18.24
N ALA A 183 15.45 -3.27 17.18
CA ALA A 183 14.18 -2.59 16.92
C ALA A 183 13.05 -3.57 16.60
N PHE A 184 13.33 -4.66 15.90
CA PHE A 184 12.38 -5.76 15.72
C PHE A 184 11.97 -6.35 17.08
N ALA A 185 12.94 -6.66 17.94
CA ALA A 185 12.66 -7.18 19.27
C ALA A 185 11.91 -6.19 20.17
N ASP A 186 12.23 -4.89 20.11
CA ASP A 186 11.49 -3.84 20.79
C ASP A 186 10.01 -3.87 20.40
N GLU A 187 9.70 -4.04 19.11
CA GLU A 187 8.31 -4.05 18.65
C GLU A 187 7.56 -5.34 19.02
N VAL A 188 8.24 -6.49 19.02
CA VAL A 188 7.70 -7.74 19.57
C VAL A 188 7.33 -7.55 21.04
N PHE A 189 8.22 -6.99 21.85
CA PHE A 189 7.98 -6.82 23.29
C PHE A 189 6.94 -5.74 23.60
N GLU A 190 6.84 -4.66 22.82
CA GLU A 190 5.74 -3.69 22.90
C GLU A 190 4.39 -4.33 22.54
N THR A 191 4.38 -5.23 21.56
CA THR A 191 3.19 -6.00 21.18
C THR A 191 2.79 -6.96 22.31
N ILE A 192 3.75 -7.66 22.94
CA ILE A 192 3.49 -8.50 24.11
C ILE A 192 2.94 -7.67 25.27
N LYS A 193 3.49 -6.48 25.49
CA LYS A 193 3.06 -5.59 26.56
C LYS A 193 1.60 -5.15 26.38
N SER A 194 1.22 -4.77 25.17
CA SER A 194 -0.12 -4.27 24.84
C SER A 194 -1.15 -5.37 24.62
N GLY A 195 -0.72 -6.54 24.14
CA GLY A 195 -1.58 -7.64 23.74
C GLY A 195 -2.32 -7.36 22.42
N VAL A 196 -2.70 -8.42 21.72
CA VAL A 196 -3.46 -8.35 20.46
C VAL A 196 -4.41 -9.53 20.36
N SER A 197 -5.62 -9.32 19.85
CA SER A 197 -6.54 -10.38 19.43
C SER A 197 -6.98 -10.15 18.00
N ARG A 198 -6.99 -11.20 17.17
CA ARG A 198 -7.38 -11.11 15.75
C ARG A 198 -7.94 -12.45 15.26
N THR A 199 -8.77 -12.38 14.21
CA THR A 199 -9.11 -13.53 13.35
C THR A 199 -8.16 -13.57 12.16
N THR A 200 -7.47 -14.70 11.95
CA THR A 200 -6.55 -14.90 10.82
C THR A 200 -7.27 -14.99 9.48
N ASP A 201 -6.50 -14.90 8.40
CA ASP A 201 -6.95 -15.00 7.00
C ASP A 201 -7.76 -16.27 6.67
N ASP A 202 -7.54 -17.36 7.40
CA ASP A 202 -8.28 -18.62 7.30
C ASP A 202 -9.24 -18.89 8.49
N GLY A 203 -9.55 -17.86 9.29
CA GLY A 203 -10.62 -17.88 10.27
C GLY A 203 -10.28 -18.36 11.68
N GLN A 204 -8.99 -18.53 12.04
CA GLN A 204 -8.59 -18.87 13.40
C GLN A 204 -8.67 -17.65 14.32
N GLN A 205 -9.13 -17.83 15.55
CA GLN A 205 -9.10 -16.79 16.58
C GLN A 205 -7.84 -16.96 17.42
N ILE A 206 -7.04 -15.89 17.51
CA ILE A 206 -5.78 -15.91 18.24
C ILE A 206 -5.71 -14.70 19.15
N THR A 207 -5.21 -14.92 20.37
CA THR A 207 -5.01 -13.88 21.36
C THR A 207 -3.62 -13.98 21.98
N LEU A 208 -2.85 -12.93 21.80
CA LEU A 208 -1.71 -12.60 22.63
C LEU A 208 -2.20 -11.75 23.80
N ALA A 209 -2.28 -12.36 24.99
CA ALA A 209 -2.66 -11.63 26.20
C ALA A 209 -1.61 -10.56 26.55
N ALA A 210 -2.09 -9.37 26.92
CA ALA A 210 -1.23 -8.28 27.35
C ALA A 210 -0.40 -8.68 28.58
N THR A 211 0.88 -8.34 28.59
CA THR A 211 1.79 -8.48 29.73
C THR A 211 2.31 -7.10 30.14
N PRO A 212 1.52 -6.26 30.85
CA PRO A 212 1.85 -4.84 31.05
C PRO A 212 3.17 -4.58 31.79
N ASP A 213 3.58 -5.53 32.64
CA ASP A 213 4.77 -5.43 33.48
C ASP A 213 6.03 -6.01 32.81
N ILE A 214 5.96 -6.43 31.55
CA ILE A 214 7.15 -6.91 30.83
C ILE A 214 8.17 -5.75 30.70
N PRO A 215 9.43 -5.96 31.12
CA PRO A 215 10.45 -4.92 30.98
C PRO A 215 10.71 -4.69 29.49
N LEU A 216 10.59 -3.44 29.08
CA LEU A 216 11.00 -3.01 27.75
C LEU A 216 12.46 -2.54 27.82
N PRO A 217 13.34 -3.07 26.98
CA PRO A 217 14.69 -2.53 26.88
C PRO A 217 14.66 -1.08 26.39
N ARG A 218 15.75 -0.37 26.64
CA ARG A 218 15.87 1.02 26.18
C ARG A 218 16.23 1.02 24.70
N ARG A 219 15.31 1.53 23.88
CA ARG A 219 15.55 1.85 22.47
C ARG A 219 16.84 2.65 22.30
N ALA A 220 17.69 2.20 21.37
CA ALA A 220 18.82 2.98 20.90
C ALA A 220 18.31 4.25 20.19
N ALA A 221 19.05 5.34 20.34
CA ALA A 221 18.75 6.55 19.58
C ALA A 221 19.21 6.35 18.13
N ASN A 222 18.39 6.78 17.18
CA ASN A 222 18.82 6.90 15.79
C ASN A 222 19.99 7.89 15.66
N PRO A 223 20.81 7.78 14.61
CA PRO A 223 21.80 8.79 14.26
C PRO A 223 21.18 10.20 14.23
N ALA A 224 21.97 11.22 14.59
CA ALA A 224 21.46 12.59 14.69
C ALA A 224 21.14 13.23 13.33
N ASP A 225 21.68 12.66 12.25
CA ASP A 225 21.56 13.12 10.87
C ASP A 225 20.38 12.51 10.11
N VAL A 226 19.66 11.53 10.69
CA VAL A 226 18.45 10.98 10.08
C VAL A 226 17.15 11.63 10.59
N GLU A 227 16.17 11.74 9.71
CA GLU A 227 14.87 12.35 9.92
C GLU A 227 13.79 11.31 10.21
N CYS A 228 14.04 10.46 11.20
CA CYS A 228 13.18 9.35 11.61
C CYS A 228 12.66 9.52 13.05
N PRO A 229 11.45 9.03 13.38
CA PRO A 229 11.00 8.99 14.77
C PRO A 229 11.87 8.03 15.60
N ARG A 230 11.98 8.26 16.91
CA ARG A 230 12.74 7.37 17.82
C ARG A 230 12.16 5.97 18.00
N THR A 231 11.00 5.71 17.41
CA THR A 231 10.23 4.45 17.55
C THR A 231 10.52 3.44 16.45
N VAL A 232 11.48 3.73 15.56
CA VAL A 232 11.93 2.87 14.47
C VAL A 232 13.46 2.88 14.41
N ALA A 233 14.08 1.78 13.98
CA ALA A 233 15.48 1.78 13.58
C ALA A 233 15.62 2.48 12.24
N CYS A 234 16.56 3.42 12.18
CA CYS A 234 16.80 4.19 10.98
C CYS A 234 18.29 4.47 10.81
N GLU A 235 18.81 4.22 9.62
CA GLU A 235 20.21 4.45 9.25
C GLU A 235 20.34 5.46 8.11
N SER A 236 21.55 6.00 7.95
CA SER A 236 21.89 6.97 6.91
C SER A 236 22.65 6.24 5.80
N VAL A 237 22.05 6.13 4.62
CA VAL A 237 22.66 5.54 3.42
C VAL A 237 22.55 6.59 2.30
N PRO A 238 23.36 7.65 2.33
CA PRO A 238 23.11 8.84 1.53
C PRO A 238 23.20 8.56 0.03
N ALA A 239 22.23 9.09 -0.70
CA ALA A 239 22.28 9.21 -2.15
C ALA A 239 23.29 10.31 -2.52
N PRO A 240 24.24 10.06 -3.44
CA PRO A 240 25.31 11.01 -3.74
C PRO A 240 24.80 12.21 -4.55
N TYR A 241 25.19 13.41 -4.12
CA TYR A 241 25.08 14.63 -4.91
C TYR A 241 26.48 15.06 -5.39
N GLN A 242 26.82 14.74 -6.64
CA GLN A 242 28.14 15.03 -7.20
C GLN A 242 28.07 15.37 -8.68
N GLN A 243 28.98 16.22 -9.14
CA GLN A 243 29.14 16.52 -10.56
C GLN A 243 29.56 15.25 -11.34
N LEU A 244 28.92 15.03 -12.49
CA LEU A 244 29.21 13.97 -13.45
C LEU A 244 29.71 14.57 -14.78
N PRO A 245 30.30 13.75 -15.68
CA PRO A 245 30.67 14.20 -17.02
C PRO A 245 29.47 14.74 -17.82
N GLY A 246 29.72 15.68 -18.75
CA GLY A 246 28.68 16.19 -19.65
C GLY A 246 27.70 17.19 -19.02
N ASP A 247 28.15 17.93 -18.00
CA ASP A 247 27.35 18.88 -17.21
C ASP A 247 26.17 18.25 -16.45
N ASP A 248 26.20 16.93 -16.25
CA ASP A 248 25.22 16.19 -15.44
C ASP A 248 25.63 16.10 -13.97
N TYR A 249 24.73 15.72 -13.08
CA TYR A 249 25.01 15.59 -11.64
C TYR A 249 24.00 14.70 -10.91
N GLY A 250 24.53 13.93 -9.96
CA GLY A 250 23.79 13.25 -8.89
C GLY A 250 22.48 12.56 -9.29
N ASN A 251 21.72 12.19 -8.27
CA ASN A 251 20.45 11.48 -8.46
C ASN A 251 19.25 12.18 -7.79
N HIS A 252 19.44 13.41 -7.31
CA HIS A 252 18.42 14.25 -6.67
C HIS A 252 18.77 15.73 -6.87
N ASP A 253 17.86 16.64 -6.51
CA ASP A 253 18.10 18.09 -6.57
C ASP A 253 18.09 18.73 -5.18
N LEU A 254 19.13 19.51 -4.87
CA LEU A 254 19.17 20.27 -3.63
C LEU A 254 18.04 21.28 -3.60
N ALA A 255 17.39 21.43 -2.45
CA ALA A 255 16.34 22.41 -2.18
C ALA A 255 16.33 22.80 -0.69
N ASP A 256 15.33 23.61 -0.30
CA ASP A 256 15.13 24.09 1.07
C ASP A 256 13.66 23.90 1.49
N ARG A 257 13.09 22.72 1.24
CA ARG A 257 11.70 22.42 1.64
C ARG A 257 11.62 22.22 3.16
N PRO A 258 10.55 22.67 3.84
CA PRO A 258 9.33 23.25 3.28
C PRO A 258 9.39 24.79 3.15
N VAL A 259 10.56 25.42 3.37
CA VAL A 259 10.71 26.89 3.31
C VAL A 259 10.50 27.40 1.88
N SER A 260 11.07 26.72 0.88
CA SER A 260 10.94 27.08 -0.53
C SER A 260 9.56 26.69 -1.12
N GLN A 261 9.17 25.43 -0.93
CA GLN A 261 7.94 24.81 -1.42
C GLN A 261 7.36 23.88 -0.36
N LYS A 262 6.03 23.82 -0.26
CA LYS A 262 5.34 22.88 0.63
C LYS A 262 5.53 21.43 0.15
N ILE A 263 5.68 20.52 1.10
CA ILE A 263 5.56 19.08 0.87
C ILE A 263 4.09 18.73 1.08
N ASP A 264 3.42 18.33 0.00
CA ASP A 264 1.99 18.06 -0.05
C ASP A 264 1.68 16.55 0.01
N HIS A 265 2.61 15.70 -0.40
CA HIS A 265 2.37 14.25 -0.53
C HIS A 265 3.44 13.38 0.13
N ILE A 266 3.06 12.17 0.49
CA ILE A 266 3.98 11.04 0.69
C ILE A 266 3.58 9.99 -0.34
N VAL A 267 4.55 9.53 -1.14
CA VAL A 267 4.34 8.50 -2.16
C VAL A 267 4.90 7.18 -1.65
N ILE A 268 4.04 6.17 -1.60
CA ILE A 268 4.37 4.79 -1.25
C ILE A 268 4.70 4.06 -2.54
N HIS A 269 5.87 3.43 -2.53
CA HIS A 269 6.38 2.61 -3.61
C HIS A 269 6.68 1.21 -3.10
N ASP A 270 6.78 0.26 -4.02
CA ASP A 270 7.60 -0.93 -3.82
C ASP A 270 8.80 -0.92 -4.76
N THR A 271 9.87 -1.57 -4.33
CA THR A 271 11.19 -1.45 -4.95
C THR A 271 11.39 -2.27 -6.21
N GLU A 272 10.49 -3.22 -6.49
CA GLU A 272 10.69 -4.30 -7.46
C GLU A 272 12.04 -5.03 -7.32
N GLY A 273 12.54 -5.14 -6.09
CA GLY A 273 13.88 -5.62 -5.81
C GLY A 273 14.20 -5.80 -4.33
N TYR A 274 15.33 -6.46 -4.04
CA TYR A 274 15.77 -6.77 -2.68
C TYR A 274 16.69 -5.69 -2.09
N TRP A 275 16.70 -5.58 -0.76
CA TRP A 275 17.38 -4.56 0.04
C TRP A 275 18.79 -4.22 -0.43
N ASP A 276 19.70 -5.20 -0.49
CA ASP A 276 21.11 -4.94 -0.84
C ASP A 276 21.30 -4.38 -2.25
N SER A 277 20.43 -4.73 -3.18
CA SER A 277 20.46 -4.22 -4.55
C SER A 277 19.87 -2.82 -4.62
N VAL A 278 18.76 -2.60 -3.92
CA VAL A 278 18.09 -1.29 -3.82
C VAL A 278 19.01 -0.25 -3.17
N LEU A 279 19.75 -0.62 -2.12
CA LEU A 279 20.74 0.28 -1.50
C LEU A 279 21.86 0.66 -2.47
N LYS A 280 22.33 -0.27 -3.29
CA LYS A 280 23.36 0.03 -4.33
C LYS A 280 22.81 0.98 -5.39
N LEU A 281 21.56 0.82 -5.80
CA LEU A 281 20.89 1.72 -6.74
C LEU A 281 20.76 3.13 -6.16
N ALA A 282 20.34 3.27 -4.90
CA ALA A 282 20.26 4.57 -4.22
C ALA A 282 21.62 5.29 -4.14
N GLN A 283 22.72 4.53 -4.09
CA GLN A 283 24.09 5.04 -4.03
C GLN A 283 24.73 5.23 -5.40
N ASP A 284 24.09 4.85 -6.50
CA ASP A 284 24.58 5.10 -7.84
C ASP A 284 24.24 6.55 -8.24
N PRO A 285 25.25 7.42 -8.44
CA PRO A 285 25.00 8.82 -8.80
C PRO A 285 24.43 8.99 -10.21
N THR A 286 24.43 7.95 -11.04
CA THR A 286 23.88 7.98 -12.41
C THR A 286 22.46 7.41 -12.50
N TYR A 287 21.92 6.93 -11.39
CA TYR A 287 20.58 6.38 -11.27
C TYR A 287 19.60 7.44 -10.73
N VAL A 288 18.46 6.99 -10.19
CA VAL A 288 17.47 7.83 -9.51
C VAL A 288 17.61 7.75 -7.99
N SER A 289 16.72 8.43 -7.28
CA SER A 289 16.68 8.42 -5.82
C SER A 289 15.27 8.51 -5.26
N TRP A 290 15.17 8.16 -3.99
CA TRP A 290 13.99 8.30 -3.13
C TRP A 290 14.48 8.73 -1.73
N HIS A 291 13.56 9.05 -0.82
CA HIS A 291 13.98 9.56 0.50
C HIS A 291 14.29 8.42 1.47
N TYR A 292 13.50 7.34 1.44
CA TYR A 292 13.64 6.24 2.38
C TYR A 292 13.40 4.88 1.71
N THR A 293 14.12 3.85 2.12
CA THR A 293 13.77 2.44 1.88
C THR A 293 13.39 1.77 3.20
N VAL A 294 12.38 0.91 3.17
CA VAL A 294 11.96 0.07 4.31
C VAL A 294 12.21 -1.40 3.98
N ARG A 295 13.02 -2.08 4.80
CA ARG A 295 13.34 -3.50 4.65
C ARG A 295 12.16 -4.36 5.07
N SER A 296 11.85 -5.39 4.29
CA SER A 296 10.66 -6.19 4.52
C SER A 296 10.79 -7.10 5.74
N ASN A 297 11.93 -7.75 5.97
CA ASN A 297 12.01 -8.76 7.04
C ASN A 297 11.94 -8.20 8.48
N ASP A 298 12.50 -7.01 8.74
CA ASP A 298 12.63 -6.47 10.10
C ASP A 298 12.19 -5.01 10.26
N GLY A 299 11.78 -4.37 9.15
CA GLY A 299 11.33 -2.98 9.16
C GLY A 299 12.45 -1.95 9.38
N LEU A 300 13.72 -2.29 9.14
CA LEU A 300 14.80 -1.29 9.10
C LEU A 300 14.51 -0.22 8.05
N ILE A 301 14.75 1.04 8.39
CA ILE A 301 14.64 2.17 7.47
C ILE A 301 16.03 2.69 7.11
N ALA A 302 16.32 2.85 5.82
CA ALA A 302 17.47 3.61 5.35
C ALA A 302 16.99 4.95 4.80
N GLN A 303 17.57 6.06 5.24
CA GLN A 303 17.36 7.37 4.64
C GLN A 303 18.46 7.67 3.61
N HIS A 304 18.05 8.12 2.42
CA HIS A 304 18.97 8.40 1.31
C HIS A 304 19.04 9.89 0.96
N VAL A 305 17.90 10.56 0.87
CA VAL A 305 17.80 11.99 0.53
C VAL A 305 17.19 12.75 1.72
N PRO A 306 17.82 13.84 2.19
CA PRO A 306 17.20 14.73 3.18
C PRO A 306 15.85 15.24 2.67
N THR A 307 14.80 15.25 3.50
CA THR A 307 13.44 15.63 3.07
C THR A 307 13.28 17.09 2.65
N LYS A 308 14.29 17.93 2.92
CA LYS A 308 14.36 19.29 2.36
C LYS A 308 14.71 19.30 0.85
N ASP A 309 15.42 18.30 0.37
CA ASP A 309 15.90 18.14 -1.01
C ASP A 309 14.90 17.30 -1.82
N VAL A 310 14.95 17.33 -3.15
CA VAL A 310 13.96 16.69 -4.04
C VAL A 310 14.54 15.42 -4.66
N ALA A 311 14.06 14.27 -4.22
CA ALA A 311 14.38 12.97 -4.82
C ALA A 311 13.63 12.75 -6.16
N TRP A 312 14.14 11.84 -7.00
CA TRP A 312 13.63 11.56 -8.35
C TRP A 312 12.85 10.23 -8.40
N HIS A 313 11.68 10.17 -7.78
CA HIS A 313 10.99 8.90 -7.51
C HIS A 313 9.62 8.74 -8.21
N ALA A 314 8.96 9.84 -8.60
CA ALA A 314 7.55 9.83 -8.99
C ALA A 314 7.29 9.89 -10.51
N GLY A 315 8.30 10.12 -11.37
CA GLY A 315 8.07 10.30 -12.82
C GLY A 315 7.30 11.58 -13.20
N ASN A 316 6.99 12.43 -12.21
CA ASN A 316 6.29 13.69 -12.38
C ASN A 316 6.93 14.77 -11.51
N TRP A 317 7.59 15.74 -12.15
CA TRP A 317 8.39 16.74 -11.44
C TRP A 317 7.58 17.65 -10.50
N TYR A 318 6.31 17.91 -10.83
CA TYR A 318 5.41 18.61 -9.92
C TYR A 318 5.20 17.82 -8.63
N VAL A 319 5.02 16.50 -8.75
CA VAL A 319 4.84 15.62 -7.59
C VAL A 319 6.16 15.45 -6.85
N ASN A 320 7.27 15.07 -7.52
CA ASN A 320 8.60 14.93 -6.91
C ASN A 320 8.96 16.14 -6.03
N SER A 321 8.84 17.36 -6.58
CA SER A 321 9.18 18.58 -5.84
C SER A 321 8.26 18.87 -4.64
N LYS A 322 7.11 18.18 -4.53
CA LYS A 322 6.10 18.32 -3.47
C LYS A 322 5.90 17.03 -2.66
N SER A 323 6.73 16.01 -2.85
CA SER A 323 6.57 14.73 -2.15
C SER A 323 7.81 14.25 -1.41
N ILE A 324 7.56 13.28 -0.53
CA ILE A 324 8.56 12.37 0.02
C ILE A 324 8.23 10.97 -0.51
N GLY A 325 9.14 10.36 -1.25
CA GLY A 325 9.05 8.97 -1.72
C GLY A 325 9.62 7.97 -0.73
N ILE A 326 8.87 6.91 -0.45
CA ILE A 326 9.24 5.80 0.44
C ILE A 326 9.10 4.48 -0.31
N GLU A 327 10.23 3.82 -0.50
CA GLU A 327 10.38 2.52 -1.14
C GLU A 327 10.20 1.37 -0.13
N HIS A 328 9.36 0.41 -0.44
CA HIS A 328 9.14 -0.79 0.38
C HIS A 328 9.71 -2.01 -0.33
N GLU A 329 10.58 -2.77 0.33
CA GLU A 329 11.16 -3.97 -0.26
C GLU A 329 10.05 -4.96 -0.68
N GLY A 330 9.83 -5.09 -1.99
CA GLY A 330 8.66 -5.76 -2.53
C GLY A 330 8.57 -5.83 -4.03
N PHE A 331 7.42 -6.32 -4.50
CA PHE A 331 7.09 -6.50 -5.91
C PHE A 331 5.58 -6.32 -6.12
N ALA A 332 5.17 -5.35 -6.94
CA ALA A 332 3.76 -5.03 -7.19
C ALA A 332 2.99 -6.22 -7.81
N ALA A 333 3.65 -6.96 -8.72
CA ALA A 333 3.02 -8.01 -9.53
C ALA A 333 2.86 -9.35 -8.80
N LYS A 334 3.83 -9.72 -7.96
CA LYS A 334 3.95 -11.11 -7.47
C LYS A 334 2.85 -11.51 -6.48
N GLY A 335 2.10 -10.54 -5.95
CA GLY A 335 1.03 -10.78 -4.98
C GLY A 335 1.51 -11.48 -3.72
N THR A 336 2.80 -11.38 -3.43
CA THR A 336 3.36 -11.73 -2.14
C THR A 336 2.95 -10.67 -1.14
N TRP A 337 2.71 -11.09 0.09
CA TRP A 337 2.26 -10.20 1.15
C TRP A 337 3.45 -9.50 1.82
N TYR A 338 3.18 -8.31 2.35
CA TYR A 338 4.13 -7.46 3.06
C TYR A 338 4.08 -7.75 4.57
N THR A 339 5.23 -7.80 5.22
CA THR A 339 5.30 -8.17 6.65
C THR A 339 4.69 -7.09 7.56
N GLU A 340 4.26 -7.51 8.75
CA GLU A 340 3.74 -6.59 9.76
C GLU A 340 4.85 -5.66 10.28
N ALA A 341 6.08 -6.15 10.40
CA ALA A 341 7.24 -5.35 10.77
C ALA A 341 7.45 -4.16 9.82
N MET A 342 7.41 -4.42 8.50
CA MET A 342 7.57 -3.36 7.49
C MET A 342 6.41 -2.36 7.53
N TYR A 343 5.16 -2.85 7.57
CA TYR A 343 3.97 -1.99 7.67
C TYR A 343 4.03 -1.08 8.90
N ARG A 344 4.40 -1.61 10.07
CA ARG A 344 4.49 -0.83 11.32
C ARG A 344 5.60 0.21 11.29
N SER A 345 6.78 -0.16 10.83
CA SER A 345 7.90 0.78 10.70
C SER A 345 7.56 1.90 9.72
N SER A 346 7.00 1.56 8.57
CA SER A 346 6.54 2.52 7.57
C SER A 346 5.45 3.44 8.12
N ALA A 347 4.41 2.91 8.77
CA ALA A 347 3.33 3.71 9.34
C ALA A 347 3.83 4.70 10.42
N LYS A 348 4.80 4.28 11.25
CA LYS A 348 5.45 5.18 12.21
C LYS A 348 6.23 6.30 11.52
N LEU A 349 6.99 5.99 10.47
CA LEU A 349 7.72 6.97 9.66
C LEU A 349 6.76 7.95 8.98
N VAL A 350 5.75 7.45 8.27
CA VAL A 350 4.74 8.28 7.59
C VAL A 350 3.97 9.14 8.57
N GLY A 351 3.52 8.59 9.71
CA GLY A 351 2.87 9.37 10.75
C GLY A 351 3.76 10.49 11.33
N TYR A 352 5.07 10.24 11.45
CA TYR A 352 6.04 11.27 11.85
C TYR A 352 6.20 12.36 10.79
N LEU A 353 6.41 11.99 9.54
CA LEU A 353 6.61 12.92 8.42
C LEU A 353 5.34 13.75 8.16
N ALA A 354 4.16 13.11 8.20
CA ALA A 354 2.89 13.78 8.04
C ALA A 354 2.65 14.84 9.11
N ARG A 355 2.96 14.55 10.38
CA ARG A 355 2.91 15.54 11.46
C ARG A 355 3.95 16.65 11.29
N LYS A 356 5.18 16.32 10.88
CA LYS A 356 6.26 17.30 10.67
C LYS A 356 5.90 18.31 9.57
N TYR A 357 5.27 17.85 8.49
CA TYR A 357 5.00 18.67 7.30
C TYR A 357 3.54 19.11 7.15
N GLY A 358 2.64 18.69 8.06
CA GLY A 358 1.22 19.03 7.99
C GLY A 358 0.49 18.38 6.81
N ILE A 359 0.88 17.14 6.48
CA ILE A 359 0.29 16.36 5.39
C ILE A 359 -0.92 15.59 5.97
N PRO A 360 -2.14 15.74 5.41
CA PRO A 360 -3.29 14.95 5.84
C PRO A 360 -3.06 13.45 5.68
N LEU A 361 -3.52 12.66 6.65
CA LEU A 361 -3.53 11.21 6.55
C LEU A 361 -4.82 10.76 5.85
N ASP A 362 -4.85 10.92 4.52
CA ASP A 362 -5.91 10.44 3.63
C ASP A 362 -5.31 9.94 2.30
N ARG A 363 -6.11 9.29 1.46
CA ARG A 363 -5.66 8.76 0.15
C ARG A 363 -5.53 9.81 -0.95
N ALA A 364 -5.74 11.10 -0.65
CA ALA A 364 -5.40 12.18 -1.57
C ALA A 364 -3.99 12.75 -1.32
N HIS A 365 -3.38 12.47 -0.17
CA HIS A 365 -2.08 12.97 0.22
C HIS A 365 -1.05 11.87 0.54
N ILE A 366 -1.50 10.74 1.07
CA ILE A 366 -0.70 9.50 1.14
C ILE A 366 -1.11 8.66 -0.07
N ILE A 367 -0.29 8.71 -1.12
CA ILE A 367 -0.61 8.16 -2.44
C ILE A 367 0.30 6.99 -2.80
N GLY A 368 -0.17 6.05 -3.63
CA GLY A 368 0.74 5.12 -4.30
C GLY A 368 1.34 5.78 -5.54
N HIS A 369 2.41 5.23 -6.09
CA HIS A 369 2.93 5.69 -7.39
C HIS A 369 1.89 5.48 -8.50
N ASP A 370 1.09 4.43 -8.39
CA ASP A 370 -0.12 4.17 -9.18
C ASP A 370 -1.12 5.33 -9.22
N ASN A 371 -1.10 6.24 -8.25
CA ASN A 371 -1.99 7.40 -8.21
C ASN A 371 -1.34 8.68 -8.77
N VAL A 372 -0.05 8.67 -9.12
CA VAL A 372 0.65 9.82 -9.70
C VAL A 372 0.26 9.98 -11.17
N PRO A 373 -0.22 11.16 -11.63
CA PRO A 373 -0.59 11.35 -13.03
C PRO A 373 0.62 11.54 -13.94
N GLY A 374 0.45 11.21 -15.22
CA GLY A 374 1.39 11.53 -16.28
C GLY A 374 1.46 13.03 -16.47
N THR A 375 2.63 13.55 -16.83
CA THR A 375 2.88 14.99 -16.94
C THR A 375 2.18 15.64 -18.14
N VAL A 376 2.11 14.89 -19.25
CA VAL A 376 1.51 15.25 -20.54
C VAL A 376 0.97 13.98 -21.25
N PRO A 377 0.14 14.09 -22.32
CA PRO A 377 -0.45 12.91 -22.97
C PRO A 377 0.52 11.79 -23.36
N SER A 378 1.72 12.12 -23.85
CA SER A 378 2.71 11.13 -24.28
C SER A 378 3.32 10.31 -23.13
N THR A 379 3.25 10.81 -21.90
CA THR A 379 3.84 10.15 -20.71
C THR A 379 2.88 9.21 -20.00
N ILE A 380 1.58 9.22 -20.35
CA ILE A 380 0.55 8.43 -19.66
C ILE A 380 0.87 6.92 -19.72
N LYS A 381 1.32 6.40 -20.86
CA LYS A 381 1.65 4.98 -20.98
C LYS A 381 2.86 4.54 -20.15
N GLY A 382 3.76 5.46 -19.81
CA GLY A 382 4.96 5.17 -19.04
C GLY A 382 4.71 5.08 -17.54
N MET A 383 3.61 5.69 -17.05
CA MET A 383 3.37 5.83 -15.62
C MET A 383 3.39 4.49 -14.87
N HIS A 384 4.05 4.49 -13.73
CA HIS A 384 4.11 3.35 -12.83
C HIS A 384 2.75 2.99 -12.18
N TRP A 385 2.71 1.82 -11.57
CA TRP A 385 1.53 1.20 -10.97
C TRP A 385 1.81 0.50 -9.62
N ASP A 386 3.00 0.68 -9.03
CA ASP A 386 3.32 0.30 -7.65
C ASP A 386 2.58 1.19 -6.62
N PRO A 387 2.26 0.70 -5.41
CA PRO A 387 2.61 -0.60 -4.84
C PRO A 387 1.72 -1.77 -5.31
N GLY A 388 0.86 -1.53 -6.31
CA GLY A 388 0.01 -2.54 -6.91
C GLY A 388 -1.21 -2.93 -6.07
N PRO A 389 -2.06 -3.83 -6.60
CA PRO A 389 -3.36 -4.13 -6.04
C PRO A 389 -3.33 -5.01 -4.78
N TYR A 390 -2.14 -5.39 -4.31
CA TYR A 390 -1.94 -6.28 -3.16
C TYR A 390 -1.41 -5.57 -1.92
N TRP A 391 -1.21 -4.25 -1.99
CA TRP A 391 -0.91 -3.44 -0.81
C TRP A 391 -2.18 -3.19 0.01
N ASP A 392 -2.20 -3.65 1.26
CA ASP A 392 -3.35 -3.47 2.16
C ASP A 392 -3.40 -2.04 2.74
N TRP A 393 -3.96 -1.11 1.96
CA TRP A 393 -4.18 0.27 2.38
C TRP A 393 -5.07 0.37 3.63
N SER A 394 -6.03 -0.52 3.84
CA SER A 394 -6.90 -0.47 5.03
C SER A 394 -6.08 -0.71 6.28
N HIS A 395 -5.32 -1.81 6.31
CA HIS A 395 -4.45 -2.14 7.43
C HIS A 395 -3.36 -1.08 7.64
N TYR A 396 -2.78 -0.56 6.56
CA TYR A 396 -1.78 0.49 6.67
C TYR A 396 -2.32 1.76 7.35
N PHE A 397 -3.56 2.15 7.04
CA PHE A 397 -4.21 3.31 7.67
C PHE A 397 -4.72 3.05 9.09
N ASP A 398 -5.06 1.79 9.43
CA ASP A 398 -5.30 1.38 10.82
C ASP A 398 -4.04 1.61 11.66
N LEU A 399 -2.86 1.22 11.15
CA LEU A 399 -1.57 1.44 11.81
C LEU A 399 -1.18 2.92 11.89
N LEU A 400 -1.58 3.73 10.92
CA LEU A 400 -1.40 5.20 10.95
C LEU A 400 -2.28 5.88 12.02
N GLY A 401 -3.26 5.17 12.58
CA GLY A 401 -4.26 5.75 13.48
C GLY A 401 -5.27 6.65 12.77
N ALA A 402 -5.43 6.46 11.45
CA ALA A 402 -6.36 7.19 10.59
C ALA A 402 -7.19 6.19 9.77
N PRO A 403 -7.91 5.26 10.41
CA PRO A 403 -8.59 4.16 9.73
C PRO A 403 -9.46 4.66 8.58
N LEU A 404 -9.32 4.03 7.42
CA LEU A 404 -10.11 4.36 6.25
C LEU A 404 -11.56 3.92 6.49
N GLY A 405 -12.50 4.78 6.11
CA GLY A 405 -13.91 4.50 6.33
C GLY A 405 -14.80 5.63 5.84
N GLY A 406 -16.03 5.29 5.51
CA GLY A 406 -17.04 6.25 5.09
C GLY A 406 -17.69 6.94 6.29
N PHE A 407 -17.46 8.24 6.46
CA PHE A 407 -18.13 9.07 7.48
C PHE A 407 -19.49 9.63 7.01
N GLY A 408 -20.06 9.13 5.91
CA GLY A 408 -21.27 9.67 5.28
C GLY A 408 -22.60 9.08 5.76
N LEU A 409 -23.69 9.64 5.24
CA LEU A 409 -25.06 9.16 5.46
C LEU A 409 -25.54 8.28 4.29
N PRO A 410 -26.55 7.43 4.49
CA PRO A 410 -27.19 6.75 3.37
C PRO A 410 -27.68 7.76 2.32
N GLY A 411 -27.18 7.63 1.09
CA GLY A 411 -27.49 8.55 -0.01
C GLY A 411 -26.50 9.69 -0.22
N SER A 412 -25.37 9.72 0.50
CA SER A 412 -24.28 10.67 0.24
C SER A 412 -23.83 10.64 -1.22
N SER A 413 -23.50 11.80 -1.77
CA SER A 413 -23.03 11.91 -3.17
C SER A 413 -21.57 11.50 -3.36
N LEU A 414 -20.87 11.14 -2.28
CA LEU A 414 -19.52 10.56 -2.30
C LEU A 414 -19.52 9.18 -1.67
N VAL A 415 -18.62 8.32 -2.14
CA VAL A 415 -18.28 7.05 -1.52
C VAL A 415 -16.76 6.93 -1.35
N THR A 416 -16.32 6.33 -0.26
CA THR A 416 -14.96 5.83 -0.06
C THR A 416 -14.94 4.35 -0.44
N ILE A 417 -14.01 3.95 -1.31
CA ILE A 417 -13.76 2.54 -1.65
C ILE A 417 -13.16 1.84 -0.43
N ASP A 418 -13.73 0.70 -0.06
CA ASP A 418 -13.40 0.02 1.18
C ASP A 418 -13.86 -1.46 1.12
N PRO A 419 -13.28 -2.27 0.21
CA PRO A 419 -13.52 -3.71 0.18
C PRO A 419 -12.94 -4.39 1.43
N ASP A 420 -13.54 -5.51 1.83
CA ASP A 420 -12.88 -6.46 2.73
C ASP A 420 -11.67 -7.05 1.99
N PHE A 421 -10.46 -6.63 2.37
CA PHE A 421 -9.23 -6.97 1.66
C PHE A 421 -9.06 -8.49 1.46
N ALA A 422 -9.30 -9.29 2.52
CA ALA A 422 -9.10 -10.74 2.47
C ALA A 422 -10.13 -11.43 1.56
N ARG A 423 -11.39 -10.96 1.56
CA ARG A 423 -12.49 -11.53 0.75
C ARG A 423 -12.51 -11.01 -0.68
N ASN A 424 -11.97 -9.82 -0.93
CA ASN A 424 -11.91 -9.23 -2.26
C ASN A 424 -10.73 -9.81 -3.05
N GLN A 425 -11.02 -10.76 -3.94
CA GLN A 425 -10.01 -11.52 -4.67
C GLN A 425 -10.23 -11.47 -6.19
N PRO A 426 -10.16 -10.30 -6.83
CA PRO A 426 -10.21 -10.19 -8.28
C PRO A 426 -9.07 -11.02 -8.92
N VAL A 427 -9.40 -11.73 -10.00
CA VAL A 427 -8.42 -12.55 -10.73
C VAL A 427 -7.76 -11.71 -11.82
N PHE A 428 -6.67 -11.04 -11.46
CA PHE A 428 -5.82 -10.33 -12.42
C PHE A 428 -5.09 -11.29 -13.36
N THR A 429 -4.44 -10.75 -14.38
CA THR A 429 -3.52 -11.47 -15.26
C THR A 429 -2.13 -10.83 -15.26
N GLY A 430 -1.09 -11.57 -15.64
CA GLY A 430 0.23 -10.99 -15.88
C GLY A 430 1.17 -10.93 -14.68
N CYS A 431 0.82 -11.53 -13.53
CA CYS A 431 1.67 -11.52 -12.34
C CYS A 431 3.03 -12.21 -12.52
N ASP A 432 3.01 -13.45 -13.05
CA ASP A 432 4.23 -14.23 -13.32
C ASP A 432 4.48 -14.42 -14.82
N THR A 433 3.41 -14.38 -15.62
CA THR A 433 3.48 -14.60 -17.07
C THR A 433 2.38 -13.80 -17.74
N ALA A 434 2.76 -12.99 -18.73
CA ALA A 434 1.86 -12.13 -19.48
C ALA A 434 0.59 -12.87 -19.95
N GLY A 435 -0.57 -12.27 -19.70
CA GLY A 435 -1.89 -12.81 -20.09
C GLY A 435 -2.34 -14.08 -19.37
N ARG A 436 -1.56 -14.61 -18.41
CA ARG A 436 -1.98 -15.74 -17.56
C ARG A 436 -2.68 -15.25 -16.30
N PRO A 437 -3.76 -15.91 -15.85
CA PRO A 437 -4.39 -15.60 -14.57
C PRO A 437 -3.40 -15.67 -13.41
N CYS A 438 -3.43 -14.65 -12.56
CA CYS A 438 -2.79 -14.64 -11.27
C CYS A 438 -3.54 -15.58 -10.30
N ALA A 439 -2.85 -16.04 -9.26
CA ALA A 439 -3.54 -16.69 -8.14
C ALA A 439 -4.51 -15.69 -7.48
N PRO A 440 -5.75 -16.09 -7.14
CA PRO A 440 -6.66 -15.25 -6.36
C PRO A 440 -6.05 -14.91 -5.00
N ARG A 441 -6.02 -13.62 -4.65
CA ARG A 441 -5.37 -13.08 -3.46
C ARG A 441 -6.17 -11.89 -2.95
N GLY A 442 -6.07 -11.60 -1.65
CA GLY A 442 -6.66 -10.39 -1.08
C GLY A 442 -6.15 -9.15 -1.81
N SER A 443 -7.06 -8.24 -2.11
CA SER A 443 -6.76 -7.08 -2.94
C SER A 443 -7.50 -5.83 -2.47
N GLU A 444 -6.82 -4.71 -2.65
CA GLU A 444 -7.37 -3.37 -2.40
C GLU A 444 -8.23 -2.86 -3.57
N ALA A 445 -8.09 -3.49 -4.75
CA ALA A 445 -8.69 -3.02 -5.99
C ALA A 445 -10.13 -3.53 -6.19
N VAL A 446 -11.03 -2.62 -6.56
CA VAL A 446 -12.39 -2.93 -7.04
C VAL A 446 -12.45 -2.64 -8.54
N VAL A 447 -12.89 -3.64 -9.31
CA VAL A 447 -12.97 -3.56 -10.78
C VAL A 447 -14.22 -2.77 -11.20
N LEU A 448 -14.06 -1.90 -12.21
CA LEU A 448 -15.15 -1.14 -12.81
C LEU A 448 -15.57 -1.74 -14.15
N HIS A 449 -16.87 -1.68 -14.43
CA HIS A 449 -17.50 -2.10 -15.67
C HIS A 449 -18.22 -0.93 -16.35
N SER A 450 -18.38 -1.02 -17.67
CA SER A 450 -19.08 -0.01 -18.49
C SER A 450 -20.60 0.02 -18.27
N GLU A 451 -21.17 -1.07 -17.74
CA GLU A 451 -22.60 -1.23 -17.41
C GLU A 451 -22.75 -1.97 -16.08
N PRO A 452 -23.92 -1.93 -15.40
CA PRO A 452 -24.16 -2.65 -14.14
C PRO A 452 -24.29 -4.17 -14.35
N SER A 453 -23.21 -4.81 -14.79
CA SER A 453 -23.11 -6.25 -15.04
C SER A 453 -21.65 -6.70 -15.00
N GLU A 454 -21.37 -7.84 -14.36
CA GLU A 454 -20.03 -8.43 -14.29
C GLU A 454 -19.50 -8.86 -15.68
N THR A 455 -20.41 -9.09 -16.63
CA THR A 455 -20.04 -9.48 -18.01
C THR A 455 -19.88 -8.28 -18.94
N ALA A 456 -20.16 -7.06 -18.46
CA ALA A 456 -19.98 -5.87 -19.27
C ALA A 456 -18.47 -5.59 -19.46
N PRO A 457 -18.05 -5.05 -20.62
CA PRO A 457 -16.66 -4.66 -20.83
C PRO A 457 -16.16 -3.75 -19.72
N LEU A 458 -14.87 -3.86 -19.40
CA LEU A 458 -14.17 -2.89 -18.56
C LEU A 458 -14.20 -1.50 -19.21
N LEU A 459 -13.91 -0.48 -18.41
CA LEU A 459 -13.86 0.90 -18.87
C LEU A 459 -12.75 1.12 -19.88
N LYS A 460 -12.90 2.19 -20.67
CA LYS A 460 -11.86 2.67 -21.56
C LYS A 460 -11.05 3.76 -20.88
N ASP A 461 -9.74 3.65 -20.89
CA ASP A 461 -8.85 4.76 -20.55
C ASP A 461 -8.23 5.31 -21.84
N ALA A 462 -8.67 6.50 -22.26
CA ALA A 462 -8.19 7.11 -23.51
C ALA A 462 -6.70 7.45 -23.52
N GLY A 463 -6.06 7.53 -22.35
CA GLY A 463 -4.63 7.79 -22.24
C GLY A 463 -3.80 6.51 -22.23
N LEU A 464 -4.22 5.46 -21.52
CA LEU A 464 -3.55 4.15 -21.54
C LEU A 464 -3.82 3.38 -22.85
N HIS A 465 -5.05 3.47 -23.35
CA HIS A 465 -5.56 2.77 -24.53
C HIS A 465 -6.04 3.76 -25.61
N PRO A 466 -5.12 4.53 -26.25
CA PRO A 466 -5.49 5.54 -27.24
C PRO A 466 -6.09 4.97 -28.53
N ASP A 467 -5.99 3.65 -28.73
CA ASP A 467 -6.67 2.94 -29.82
C ASP A 467 -8.18 2.74 -29.55
N GLY A 468 -8.66 3.11 -28.36
CA GLY A 468 -10.05 3.01 -27.95
C GLY A 468 -10.47 1.60 -27.53
N SER A 469 -9.52 0.69 -27.32
CA SER A 469 -9.76 -0.60 -26.69
C SER A 469 -10.21 -0.43 -25.23
N ALA A 470 -10.85 -1.46 -24.68
CA ALA A 470 -11.19 -1.49 -23.26
C ALA A 470 -9.94 -1.83 -22.44
N SER A 471 -9.89 -1.36 -21.20
CA SER A 471 -8.92 -1.87 -20.23
C SER A 471 -9.05 -3.37 -20.04
N THR A 472 -7.99 -3.94 -19.48
CA THR A 472 -7.81 -5.37 -19.30
C THR A 472 -7.75 -5.73 -17.82
N MET A 473 -7.70 -7.03 -17.52
CA MET A 473 -7.39 -7.53 -16.18
C MET A 473 -5.89 -7.66 -15.94
N ASP A 474 -5.04 -7.14 -16.85
CA ASP A 474 -3.60 -7.11 -16.61
C ASP A 474 -3.29 -6.33 -15.33
N VAL A 475 -2.42 -6.87 -14.49
CA VAL A 475 -2.14 -6.32 -13.16
C VAL A 475 -1.58 -4.89 -13.24
N ALA A 476 -0.90 -4.53 -14.34
CA ALA A 476 -0.40 -3.19 -14.59
C ALA A 476 -1.45 -2.23 -15.20
N ASP A 477 -2.57 -2.74 -15.72
CA ASP A 477 -3.64 -1.92 -16.31
C ASP A 477 -4.57 -1.35 -15.22
N VAL A 478 -4.27 -0.13 -14.80
CA VAL A 478 -5.07 0.60 -13.80
C VAL A 478 -6.33 1.26 -14.38
N GLY A 479 -6.56 1.18 -15.70
CA GLY A 479 -7.54 2.01 -16.40
C GLY A 479 -9.00 1.74 -16.04
N SER A 480 -9.29 0.64 -15.34
CA SER A 480 -10.65 0.26 -14.94
C SER A 480 -10.75 -0.30 -13.52
N ARG A 481 -10.01 0.27 -12.58
CA ARG A 481 -10.09 -0.11 -11.16
C ARG A 481 -9.97 1.08 -10.21
N VAL A 482 -10.55 0.93 -9.04
CA VAL A 482 -10.45 1.89 -7.92
C VAL A 482 -9.83 1.23 -6.70
N ALA A 483 -9.15 2.02 -5.90
CA ALA A 483 -8.31 1.56 -4.80
C ALA A 483 -8.89 1.91 -3.41
N THR A 484 -8.60 1.09 -2.41
CA THR A 484 -9.04 1.27 -1.02
C THR A 484 -8.68 2.67 -0.51
N GLY A 485 -9.67 3.30 0.13
CA GLY A 485 -9.64 4.64 0.70
C GLY A 485 -9.78 5.80 -0.31
N GLN A 486 -9.74 5.54 -1.62
CA GLN A 486 -10.03 6.58 -2.60
C GLN A 486 -11.51 6.99 -2.55
N GLN A 487 -11.78 8.27 -2.80
CA GLN A 487 -13.14 8.82 -2.79
C GLN A 487 -13.62 9.17 -4.19
N TYR A 488 -14.87 8.81 -4.49
CA TYR A 488 -15.49 9.05 -5.79
C TYR A 488 -16.90 9.60 -5.66
N ALA A 489 -17.28 10.48 -6.61
CA ALA A 489 -18.65 10.98 -6.70
C ALA A 489 -19.56 9.94 -7.34
N VAL A 490 -20.69 9.66 -6.67
CA VAL A 490 -21.70 8.74 -7.16
C VAL A 490 -22.44 9.37 -8.33
N ALA A 491 -22.40 8.71 -9.48
CA ALA A 491 -23.09 9.15 -10.69
C ALA A 491 -24.50 8.55 -10.79
N GLU A 492 -24.69 7.32 -10.32
CA GLU A 492 -25.96 6.59 -10.38
C GLU A 492 -25.95 5.37 -9.46
N VAL A 493 -27.13 4.87 -9.04
CA VAL A 493 -27.28 3.58 -8.34
C VAL A 493 -28.40 2.78 -9.01
N ARG A 494 -28.16 1.50 -9.31
CA ARG A 494 -29.15 0.57 -9.89
C ARG A 494 -29.07 -0.79 -9.20
N GLY A 495 -30.06 -1.08 -8.35
CA GLY A 495 -30.05 -2.31 -7.56
C GLY A 495 -28.79 -2.37 -6.68
N ASP A 496 -28.05 -3.47 -6.79
CA ASP A 496 -26.78 -3.67 -6.09
C ASP A 496 -25.56 -3.06 -6.82
N TRP A 497 -25.77 -2.29 -7.89
CA TRP A 497 -24.69 -1.65 -8.64
C TRP A 497 -24.61 -0.15 -8.36
N THR A 498 -23.39 0.33 -8.13
CA THR A 498 -23.10 1.76 -7.97
C THR A 498 -22.23 2.23 -9.13
N ALA A 499 -22.65 3.32 -9.78
CA ALA A 499 -21.83 4.02 -10.77
C ALA A 499 -21.14 5.21 -10.11
N ILE A 500 -19.86 5.40 -10.42
CA ILE A 500 -19.09 6.60 -10.08
C ILE A 500 -18.65 7.35 -11.34
N TRP A 501 -18.38 8.63 -11.20
CA TRP A 501 -17.69 9.39 -12.26
C TRP A 501 -16.20 9.00 -12.29
N TYR A 502 -15.73 8.54 -13.45
CA TYR A 502 -14.38 8.00 -13.64
C TYR A 502 -13.89 8.34 -15.06
N LEU A 503 -12.76 9.05 -15.20
CA LEU A 503 -12.17 9.43 -16.50
C LEU A 503 -13.15 10.00 -17.55
N GLY A 504 -14.13 10.80 -17.13
CA GLY A 504 -15.12 11.39 -18.04
C GLY A 504 -16.31 10.48 -18.39
N GLN A 505 -16.42 9.28 -17.79
CA GLN A 505 -17.51 8.34 -18.01
C GLN A 505 -18.07 7.78 -16.69
N LYS A 506 -19.08 6.91 -16.77
CA LYS A 506 -19.60 6.17 -15.61
C LYS A 506 -18.86 4.84 -15.47
N GLY A 507 -18.35 4.56 -14.28
CA GLY A 507 -17.77 3.28 -13.90
C GLY A 507 -18.65 2.55 -12.90
N TRP A 508 -19.12 1.35 -13.24
CA TRP A 508 -20.02 0.55 -12.42
C TRP A 508 -19.26 -0.51 -11.64
N PHE A 509 -19.54 -0.63 -10.35
CA PHE A 509 -19.08 -1.76 -9.53
C PHE A 509 -20.23 -2.35 -8.73
N HIS A 510 -20.13 -3.65 -8.46
CA HIS A 510 -21.08 -4.38 -7.64
C HIS A 510 -20.85 -4.04 -6.16
N ASN A 511 -21.89 -3.59 -5.47
CA ASN A 511 -21.85 -3.06 -4.10
C ASN A 511 -23.13 -3.42 -3.33
N PRO A 512 -23.43 -4.72 -3.15
CA PRO A 512 -24.63 -5.19 -2.48
C PRO A 512 -24.61 -4.80 -0.99
N ARG A 513 -25.78 -4.68 -0.37
CA ARG A 513 -25.91 -4.15 1.00
C ARG A 513 -25.23 -5.01 2.07
N ASP A 514 -25.11 -6.31 1.84
CA ASP A 514 -24.55 -7.32 2.74
C ASP A 514 -23.06 -7.62 2.49
N ALA A 515 -22.51 -7.16 1.36
CA ALA A 515 -21.08 -7.26 1.03
C ALA A 515 -20.61 -5.98 0.33
N ARG A 516 -20.71 -4.85 1.05
CA ARG A 516 -20.32 -3.55 0.50
C ARG A 516 -18.81 -3.47 0.28
N VAL A 517 -18.43 -2.93 -0.87
CA VAL A 517 -17.04 -2.59 -1.22
C VAL A 517 -16.80 -1.08 -1.28
N ALA A 518 -17.83 -0.29 -0.98
CA ALA A 518 -17.72 1.16 -0.80
C ALA A 518 -18.68 1.65 0.27
N LYS A 519 -18.23 2.62 1.08
CA LYS A 519 -18.97 3.22 2.19
C LYS A 519 -19.32 4.68 1.86
N PRO A 520 -20.53 5.18 2.21
CA PRO A 520 -20.89 6.58 2.01
C PRO A 520 -19.90 7.53 2.69
N ALA A 521 -19.57 8.65 2.04
CA ALA A 521 -18.56 9.58 2.53
C ALA A 521 -19.02 11.03 2.44
N PHE A 522 -18.42 11.88 3.27
CA PHE A 522 -18.50 13.33 3.15
C PHE A 522 -17.23 13.89 2.55
N GLY A 523 -17.33 15.04 1.91
CA GLY A 523 -16.16 15.73 1.37
C GLY A 523 -16.54 16.87 0.46
N TRP A 524 -15.67 17.14 -0.50
CA TRP A 524 -15.86 18.17 -1.51
C TRP A 524 -15.83 17.55 -2.89
N VAL A 525 -16.69 18.06 -3.78
CA VAL A 525 -16.69 17.71 -5.19
C VAL A 525 -16.45 18.95 -6.04
N VAL A 526 -15.79 18.76 -7.18
CA VAL A 526 -15.72 19.77 -8.25
C VAL A 526 -16.72 19.48 -9.34
N THR A 527 -17.23 20.51 -9.99
CA THR A 527 -18.03 20.43 -11.21
C THR A 527 -17.76 21.65 -12.09
N PRO A 528 -17.93 21.59 -13.44
CA PRO A 528 -17.70 22.75 -14.29
C PRO A 528 -18.59 23.93 -13.89
N LYS A 529 -18.09 25.15 -14.12
CA LYS A 529 -18.92 26.35 -14.02
C LYS A 529 -20.03 26.33 -15.09
N PRO A 530 -21.21 26.91 -14.80
CA PRO A 530 -22.28 27.01 -15.79
C PRO A 530 -21.81 27.67 -17.09
N GLY A 531 -22.21 27.11 -18.24
CA GLY A 531 -21.82 27.60 -19.56
C GLY A 531 -20.58 26.93 -20.15
N LEU A 532 -19.81 26.17 -19.37
CA LEU A 532 -18.71 25.35 -19.88
C LEU A 532 -19.20 23.94 -20.22
N ALA A 533 -18.99 23.49 -21.46
CA ALA A 533 -19.34 22.14 -21.88
C ALA A 533 -18.37 21.09 -21.30
N THR A 534 -17.08 21.44 -21.28
CA THR A 534 -15.99 20.63 -20.75
C THR A 534 -14.93 21.51 -20.09
N VAL A 535 -14.19 20.94 -19.14
CA VAL A 535 -13.02 21.54 -18.50
C VAL A 535 -11.80 20.66 -18.76
N PRO A 536 -10.66 21.20 -19.21
CA PRO A 536 -9.43 20.42 -19.40
C PRO A 536 -8.87 19.91 -18.07
N VAL A 537 -8.30 18.69 -18.11
CA VAL A 537 -7.63 18.06 -16.97
C VAL A 537 -6.11 18.08 -17.21
N TYR A 538 -5.33 18.33 -16.15
CA TYR A 538 -3.89 18.48 -16.21
C TYR A 538 -3.20 17.51 -15.24
N GLY A 539 -2.04 16.98 -15.62
CA GLY A 539 -1.20 16.16 -14.73
C GLY A 539 -0.26 16.96 -13.83
N ARG A 540 -0.17 18.29 -14.06
CA ARG A 540 0.70 19.22 -13.31
C ARG A 540 -0.02 20.54 -13.08
N ALA A 541 0.15 21.12 -11.90
CA ALA A 541 -0.34 22.46 -11.59
C ALA A 541 0.76 23.51 -11.81
N TYR A 542 1.21 23.65 -13.07
CA TYR A 542 2.29 24.57 -13.44
C TYR A 542 1.82 26.02 -13.64
N PRO A 543 2.70 27.01 -13.43
CA PRO A 543 2.35 28.42 -13.54
C PRO A 543 2.21 28.88 -14.98
N GLU A 544 1.50 29.99 -15.17
CA GLU A 544 1.35 30.66 -16.46
C GLU A 544 2.69 31.20 -17.00
N PRO A 545 2.87 31.34 -18.32
CA PRO A 545 4.13 31.78 -18.93
C PRO A 545 4.70 33.08 -18.35
N GLU A 546 3.83 34.02 -17.96
CA GLU A 546 4.21 35.33 -17.43
C GLU A 546 4.83 35.27 -16.02
N ALA A 547 4.73 34.12 -15.33
CA ALA A 547 5.34 33.92 -14.03
C ALA A 547 6.84 33.58 -14.11
N TYR A 548 7.32 33.11 -15.27
CA TYR A 548 8.69 32.64 -15.43
C TYR A 548 9.67 33.81 -15.56
N PRO A 549 10.75 33.84 -14.78
CA PRO A 549 11.87 34.76 -15.00
C PRO A 549 12.50 34.55 -16.38
N ALA A 550 13.14 35.58 -16.93
CA ALA A 550 13.71 35.53 -18.28
C ALA A 550 14.78 34.44 -18.49
N ASN A 551 15.43 33.98 -17.41
CA ASN A 551 16.46 32.94 -17.43
C ASN A 551 15.92 31.53 -17.19
N VAL A 552 14.61 31.36 -16.99
CA VAL A 552 13.98 30.06 -16.78
C VAL A 552 13.08 29.73 -17.98
N PRO A 553 13.31 28.62 -18.69
CA PRO A 553 12.43 28.21 -19.78
C PRO A 553 11.00 27.99 -19.30
N VAL A 554 10.05 28.61 -19.99
CA VAL A 554 8.61 28.44 -19.75
C VAL A 554 8.23 26.98 -19.97
N GLN A 555 7.59 26.36 -18.98
CA GLN A 555 6.99 25.04 -19.13
C GLN A 555 5.57 25.17 -19.69
N ALA A 556 5.26 24.40 -20.73
CA ALA A 556 3.95 24.44 -21.36
C ALA A 556 2.86 23.83 -20.46
N ILE A 557 1.73 24.52 -20.34
CA ILE A 557 0.52 23.99 -19.68
C ILE A 557 -0.25 23.14 -20.69
N THR A 558 0.05 21.84 -20.72
CA THR A 558 -0.53 20.88 -21.66
C THR A 558 -1.62 20.06 -20.97
N PRO A 559 -2.88 20.06 -21.46
CA PRO A 559 -3.92 19.20 -20.93
C PRO A 559 -3.68 17.73 -21.30
N LEU A 560 -4.12 16.84 -20.42
CA LEU A 560 -4.25 15.40 -20.66
C LEU A 560 -5.40 15.13 -21.65
N PRO A 561 -5.51 13.93 -22.26
CA PRO A 561 -6.58 13.61 -23.22
C PRO A 561 -7.96 13.44 -22.55
N TYR A 562 -8.10 13.86 -21.30
CA TYR A 562 -9.33 13.76 -20.52
C TYR A 562 -9.98 15.12 -20.33
N THR A 563 -11.31 15.11 -20.17
CA THR A 563 -12.06 16.31 -19.85
C THR A 563 -13.12 16.03 -18.77
N LEU A 564 -13.39 17.05 -17.96
CA LEU A 564 -14.46 17.05 -16.98
C LEU A 564 -15.70 17.69 -17.63
N ALA A 565 -16.69 16.89 -17.99
CA ALA A 565 -17.86 17.37 -18.74
C ALA A 565 -18.94 17.99 -17.83
N ALA A 566 -19.77 18.86 -18.41
CA ALA A 566 -20.92 19.46 -17.73
C ALA A 566 -21.81 18.37 -17.09
N GLY A 567 -22.17 18.57 -15.82
CA GLY A 567 -22.98 17.61 -15.05
C GLY A 567 -22.18 16.51 -14.35
N GLN A 568 -20.87 16.38 -14.61
CA GLN A 568 -20.00 15.47 -13.87
C GLN A 568 -19.52 16.09 -12.57
N GLN A 569 -19.16 15.21 -11.62
CA GLN A 569 -18.59 15.57 -10.33
C GLN A 569 -17.39 14.67 -10.01
N TYR A 570 -16.35 15.21 -9.39
CA TYR A 570 -15.18 14.45 -8.93
C TYR A 570 -14.79 14.90 -7.53
N SER A 571 -14.33 13.98 -6.67
CA SER A 571 -13.89 14.33 -5.32
C SER A 571 -12.68 15.25 -5.37
N SER A 572 -12.50 16.07 -4.33
CA SER A 572 -11.44 17.08 -4.29
C SER A 572 -10.70 17.10 -2.96
N ALA A 573 -9.38 17.26 -3.07
CA ALA A 573 -8.45 17.47 -1.96
C ALA A 573 -8.17 18.96 -1.70
N GLY A 574 -8.88 19.86 -2.39
CA GLY A 574 -8.76 21.30 -2.22
C GLY A 574 -7.93 21.99 -3.30
N THR A 575 -7.66 23.28 -3.06
CA THR A 575 -7.01 24.18 -4.03
C THR A 575 -5.52 24.30 -3.76
N VAL A 576 -4.71 24.18 -4.81
CA VAL A 576 -3.27 24.34 -4.80
C VAL A 576 -2.84 25.55 -5.64
N GLY A 577 -1.71 26.16 -5.28
CA GLY A 577 -1.06 27.20 -6.08
C GLY A 577 -0.28 26.60 -7.24
N SER A 578 -0.12 27.37 -8.32
CA SER A 578 0.73 26.96 -9.43
C SER A 578 2.22 27.18 -9.12
N GLU A 579 3.01 26.13 -9.24
CA GLU A 579 4.45 26.14 -8.91
C GLU A 579 5.25 25.24 -9.85
N TYR A 580 6.49 25.65 -10.15
CA TYR A 580 7.49 24.84 -10.85
C TYR A 580 8.87 25.07 -10.21
N TYR A 581 9.59 23.99 -9.92
CA TYR A 581 10.95 24.07 -9.39
C TYR A 581 11.96 23.92 -10.53
N TYR A 582 12.59 25.01 -10.95
CA TYR A 582 13.68 24.94 -11.91
C TYR A 582 14.99 24.63 -11.19
N ALA A 583 15.53 23.43 -11.38
CA ALA A 583 16.74 22.95 -10.73
C ALA A 583 17.51 22.03 -11.66
N VAL A 584 18.02 22.55 -12.78
CA VAL A 584 18.65 21.74 -13.84
C VAL A 584 20.18 21.81 -13.83
N THR A 585 20.78 22.31 -12.75
CA THR A 585 22.21 22.58 -12.62
C THR A 585 22.76 22.01 -11.32
N PHE A 586 24.04 21.66 -11.27
CA PHE A 586 24.67 21.21 -10.03
C PHE A 586 24.78 22.32 -8.96
N ASP A 587 24.95 23.58 -9.38
CA ASP A 587 25.03 24.71 -8.45
C ASP A 587 23.61 25.20 -8.07
N PRO A 588 23.20 25.12 -6.79
CA PRO A 588 21.88 25.57 -6.37
C PRO A 588 21.65 27.08 -6.52
N ALA A 589 22.69 27.88 -6.77
CA ALA A 589 22.53 29.32 -7.06
C ALA A 589 21.68 29.60 -8.30
N GLY A 590 21.60 28.65 -9.24
CA GLY A 590 20.75 28.72 -10.42
C GLY A 590 19.31 28.25 -10.18
N HIS A 591 19.00 27.69 -9.01
CA HIS A 591 17.70 27.08 -8.75
C HIS A 591 16.63 28.14 -8.45
N VAL A 592 15.45 27.97 -9.01
CA VAL A 592 14.35 28.94 -8.89
C VAL A 592 13.02 28.24 -8.69
N VAL A 593 12.29 28.62 -7.64
CA VAL A 593 10.87 28.26 -7.50
C VAL A 593 10.04 29.31 -8.22
N VAL A 594 9.49 28.95 -9.36
CA VAL A 594 8.54 29.78 -10.11
C VAL A 594 7.15 29.61 -9.50
N LYS A 595 6.54 30.71 -9.04
CA LYS A 595 5.17 30.72 -8.49
C LYS A 595 4.27 31.61 -9.33
N GLY A 596 3.15 31.07 -9.78
CA GLY A 596 2.18 31.79 -10.61
C GLY A 596 0.96 32.29 -9.84
N LYS A 597 0.07 32.96 -10.57
CA LYS A 597 -1.25 33.39 -10.08
C LYS A 597 -2.33 32.34 -10.33
N LEU A 598 -2.15 31.46 -11.30
CA LEU A 598 -3.06 30.35 -11.53
C LEU A 598 -3.26 29.52 -10.26
N LYS A 599 -4.52 29.10 -10.05
CA LYS A 599 -4.90 28.16 -9.00
C LYS A 599 -5.49 26.93 -9.64
N TYR A 600 -5.18 25.78 -9.05
CA TYR A 600 -5.67 24.48 -9.48
C TYR A 600 -6.43 23.83 -8.34
N VAL A 601 -7.35 22.93 -8.66
CA VAL A 601 -8.01 22.06 -7.71
C VAL A 601 -7.52 20.65 -7.96
N GLN A 602 -6.99 20.00 -6.92
CA GLN A 602 -6.64 18.58 -6.98
C GLN A 602 -7.90 17.74 -6.87
N ILE A 603 -8.02 16.75 -7.75
CA ILE A 603 -9.18 15.87 -7.87
C ILE A 603 -8.77 14.41 -8.00
N GLN A 604 -9.59 13.48 -7.51
CA GLN A 604 -9.50 12.07 -7.90
C GLN A 604 -10.11 11.94 -9.30
N PHE A 605 -9.32 11.56 -10.31
CA PHE A 605 -9.79 11.50 -11.69
C PHE A 605 -9.30 10.20 -12.36
N GLY A 606 -10.16 9.19 -12.36
CA GLY A 606 -9.74 7.83 -12.64
C GLY A 606 -9.02 7.23 -11.44
N HIS A 607 -8.04 6.35 -11.68
CA HIS A 607 -7.22 5.75 -10.64
C HIS A 607 -6.22 6.74 -10.00
N ARG A 608 -5.96 7.88 -10.65
CA ARG A 608 -4.91 8.84 -10.31
C ARG A 608 -5.47 10.16 -9.77
N ILE A 609 -4.63 10.92 -9.08
CA ILE A 609 -4.92 12.34 -8.83
C ILE A 609 -4.73 13.13 -10.14
N ALA A 610 -5.42 14.25 -10.28
CA ALA A 610 -5.24 15.19 -11.38
C ALA A 610 -5.58 16.62 -10.95
N PHE A 611 -5.37 17.58 -11.85
CA PHE A 611 -5.60 19.00 -11.59
C PHE A 611 -6.54 19.61 -12.62
N VAL A 612 -7.45 20.47 -12.16
CA VAL A 612 -8.28 21.34 -13.01
C VAL A 612 -8.08 22.79 -12.58
N LYS A 613 -8.17 23.75 -13.51
CA LYS A 613 -8.05 25.18 -13.14
C LYS A 613 -9.23 25.59 -12.27
N ALA A 614 -8.94 26.24 -11.14
CA ALA A 614 -9.97 26.66 -10.19
C ALA A 614 -10.97 27.66 -10.80
N ASP A 615 -10.52 28.44 -11.79
CA ASP A 615 -11.38 29.38 -12.52
C ASP A 615 -12.43 28.72 -13.41
N ASP A 616 -12.30 27.44 -13.74
CA ASP A 616 -13.21 26.72 -14.62
C ASP A 616 -14.24 25.87 -13.86
N VAL A 617 -14.07 25.71 -12.54
CA VAL A 617 -14.90 24.80 -11.72
C VAL A 617 -15.53 25.49 -10.52
N ARG A 618 -16.54 24.84 -9.94
CA ARG A 618 -17.09 25.15 -8.62
C ARG A 618 -16.74 24.00 -7.68
N ILE A 619 -16.30 24.34 -6.47
CA ILE A 619 -16.14 23.38 -5.38
C ILE A 619 -17.45 23.41 -4.57
N LEU A 620 -18.07 22.26 -4.39
CA LEU A 620 -19.33 22.10 -3.68
C LEU A 620 -19.15 21.08 -2.56
N PRO A 621 -19.79 21.27 -1.40
CA PRO A 621 -19.81 20.23 -0.39
C PRO A 621 -20.63 19.04 -0.90
N ALA A 622 -20.18 17.84 -0.55
CA ALA A 622 -20.87 16.58 -0.80
C ALA A 622 -21.19 15.93 0.55
N PHE A 623 -22.48 15.89 0.86
CA PHE A 623 -23.04 15.29 2.07
C PHE A 623 -23.85 14.05 1.72
#